data_AF-A0A7X5V1U8-F1
#
_entry.id   AF-A0A7X5V1U8-F1
#
_cell.length_a   1.000
_cell.length_b   1.000
_cell.length_c   1.000
_cell.angle_alpha   90.00
_cell.angle_beta   90.00
_cell.angle_gamma   90.00
#
_symmetry.space_group_name_H-M   'P 1'
#
loop_
_entity.id
_entity.type
_entity.pdbx_description
1 polymer ?
#
loop_
_entity_poly.entity_id
_entity_poly.type
_entity_poly.pdbx_seq_one_letter_code
_entity_poly.pdbx_strand_id
1 'polypeptide(L)'
;MAVQSFKGLGWLLCAVVVAPACYMVNSHGAAEQAKLNAMKGAILQAQKDIRGLETEFQTRANLAQIERWNGDVLALAAPAPGQYLASETALASLDQPAQIQNASLIVPAGAPGAHSVAAVATAAAAPVQAAPAPQPGSASAPSGKSVAQQDRELHDLMKKADRRAVAMVDKGVLSTSTIDDLKKLAQREKLALR
;
A
#
# COMPACT_ATOMS: atom_id res chain seq x y z
N MET A 1 -15.97 -38.00 -68.00
CA MET A 1 -14.77 -37.80 -67.14
C MET A 1 -14.62 -36.37 -66.56
N ALA A 2 -15.66 -35.51 -66.55
CA ALA A 2 -15.52 -34.11 -66.09
C ALA A 2 -16.11 -33.81 -64.69
N VAL A 3 -16.83 -34.75 -64.07
CA VAL A 3 -17.51 -34.54 -62.77
C VAL A 3 -16.56 -34.67 -61.56
N GLN A 4 -15.43 -35.35 -61.71
CA GLN A 4 -14.48 -35.56 -60.60
C GLN A 4 -13.57 -34.35 -60.34
N SER A 5 -13.32 -33.49 -61.33
CA SER A 5 -12.48 -32.28 -61.17
C SER A 5 -13.16 -31.18 -60.35
N PHE A 6 -14.50 -31.10 -60.37
CA PHE A 6 -15.27 -30.16 -59.54
C PHE A 6 -15.19 -30.47 -58.04
N LYS A 7 -15.00 -31.75 -57.66
CA LYS A 7 -14.79 -32.14 -56.25
C LYS A 7 -13.48 -31.58 -55.69
N GLY A 8 -12.42 -31.50 -56.50
CA GLY A 8 -11.16 -30.86 -56.10
C GLY A 8 -11.30 -29.35 -55.94
N LEU A 9 -12.06 -28.69 -56.82
CA LEU A 9 -12.31 -27.26 -56.76
C LEU A 9 -13.10 -26.85 -55.51
N GLY A 10 -14.08 -27.66 -55.08
CA GLY A 10 -14.81 -27.44 -53.83
C GLY A 10 -13.94 -27.52 -52.59
N TRP A 11 -12.99 -28.45 -52.54
CA TRP A 11 -12.00 -28.55 -51.45
C TRP A 11 -11.05 -27.35 -51.42
N LEU A 12 -10.60 -26.86 -52.57
CA LEU A 12 -9.78 -25.64 -52.65
C LEU A 12 -10.56 -24.40 -52.17
N LEU A 13 -11.83 -24.27 -52.57
CA LEU A 13 -12.68 -23.15 -52.15
C LEU A 13 -12.89 -23.16 -50.63
N CYS A 14 -13.09 -24.34 -50.03
CA CYS A 14 -13.17 -24.50 -48.58
C CYS A 14 -11.86 -24.09 -47.89
N ALA A 15 -10.70 -24.53 -48.39
CA ALA A 15 -9.40 -24.16 -47.83
C ALA A 15 -9.13 -22.65 -47.89
N VAL A 16 -9.53 -22.00 -49.00
CA VAL A 16 -9.41 -20.54 -49.20
C VAL A 16 -10.27 -19.75 -48.22
N VAL A 17 -11.40 -20.29 -47.75
CA VAL A 17 -12.25 -19.61 -46.75
C VAL A 17 -11.78 -19.89 -45.33
N VAL A 18 -11.38 -21.13 -45.04
CA VAL A 18 -10.99 -21.55 -43.69
C VAL A 18 -9.64 -20.98 -43.26
N ALA A 19 -8.66 -20.90 -44.17
CA ALA A 19 -7.32 -20.42 -43.83
C ALA A 19 -7.30 -18.95 -43.35
N PRO A 20 -7.97 -18.00 -44.03
CA PRO A 20 -8.09 -16.62 -43.54
C PRO A 20 -8.92 -16.49 -42.26
N ALA A 21 -9.96 -17.31 -42.08
CA ALA A 21 -10.75 -17.30 -40.86
C ALA A 21 -9.92 -17.73 -39.64
N CYS A 22 -9.11 -18.79 -39.80
CA CYS A 22 -8.19 -19.25 -38.77
C CYS A 22 -7.08 -18.20 -38.50
N TYR A 23 -6.61 -17.52 -39.54
CA TYR A 23 -5.66 -16.41 -39.41
C TYR A 23 -6.24 -15.21 -38.63
N MET A 24 -7.48 -14.81 -38.92
CA MET A 24 -8.18 -13.74 -38.20
C MET A 24 -8.31 -14.06 -36.71
N VAL A 25 -8.73 -15.29 -36.36
CA VAL A 25 -8.82 -15.75 -34.96
C VAL A 25 -7.46 -15.69 -34.25
N ASN A 26 -6.38 -16.05 -34.94
CA ASN A 26 -5.02 -16.00 -34.36
C ASN A 26 -4.48 -14.56 -34.23
N SER A 27 -4.90 -13.63 -35.09
CA SER A 27 -4.43 -12.23 -35.10
C SER A 27 -4.86 -11.41 -33.88
N HIS A 28 -5.90 -11.82 -33.15
CA HIS A 28 -6.35 -11.19 -31.91
C HIS A 28 -5.25 -11.14 -30.84
N GLY A 29 -4.29 -12.06 -30.88
CA GLY A 29 -3.16 -12.11 -29.95
C GLY A 29 -2.29 -10.85 -29.97
N ALA A 30 -2.14 -10.17 -31.11
CA ALA A 30 -1.33 -8.95 -31.17
C ALA A 30 -1.96 -7.77 -30.39
N ALA A 31 -3.29 -7.64 -30.48
CA ALA A 31 -4.03 -6.61 -29.73
C ALA A 31 -4.04 -6.91 -28.22
N GLU A 32 -4.11 -8.19 -27.84
CA GLU A 32 -4.03 -8.59 -26.42
C GLU A 32 -2.63 -8.40 -25.84
N GLN A 33 -1.58 -8.74 -26.59
CA GLN A 33 -0.20 -8.49 -26.17
C GLN A 33 0.08 -6.99 -26.00
N ALA A 34 -0.45 -6.13 -26.88
CA ALA A 34 -0.34 -4.69 -26.73
C ALA A 34 -1.00 -4.19 -25.43
N LYS A 35 -2.21 -4.68 -25.10
CA LYS A 35 -2.89 -4.36 -23.84
C LYS A 35 -2.11 -4.84 -22.61
N LEU A 36 -1.56 -6.05 -22.67
CA LEU A 36 -0.73 -6.60 -21.58
C LEU A 36 0.54 -5.76 -21.38
N ASN A 37 1.19 -5.34 -22.45
CA ASN A 37 2.40 -4.50 -22.36
C ASN A 37 2.07 -3.10 -21.81
N ALA A 38 0.95 -2.50 -22.22
CA ALA A 38 0.48 -1.24 -21.67
C ALA A 38 0.19 -1.35 -20.15
N MET A 39 -0.50 -2.41 -19.73
CA MET A 39 -0.77 -2.66 -18.31
C MET A 39 0.51 -2.88 -17.50
N LYS A 40 1.47 -3.66 -18.02
CA LYS A 40 2.79 -3.84 -17.39
C LYS A 40 3.52 -2.50 -17.22
N GLY A 41 3.45 -1.62 -18.22
CA GLY A 41 3.99 -0.27 -18.13
C GLY A 41 3.33 0.55 -17.03
N ALA A 42 2.01 0.52 -16.94
CA ALA A 42 1.25 1.20 -15.89
C ALA A 42 1.60 0.68 -14.48
N ILE A 43 1.77 -0.64 -14.32
CA ILE A 43 2.20 -1.24 -13.04
C ILE A 43 3.58 -0.72 -12.64
N LEU A 44 4.55 -0.71 -13.55
CA LEU A 44 5.89 -0.23 -13.26
C LEU A 44 5.89 1.26 -12.89
N GLN A 45 5.04 2.07 -13.52
CA GLN A 45 4.88 3.47 -13.17
C GLN A 45 4.29 3.62 -11.77
N ALA A 46 3.18 2.92 -11.49
CA ALA A 46 2.55 2.95 -10.17
C ALA A 46 3.51 2.51 -9.05
N GLN A 47 4.37 1.50 -9.29
CA GLN A 47 5.38 1.08 -8.32
C GLN A 47 6.43 2.17 -8.04
N LYS A 48 6.83 2.95 -9.04
CA LYS A 48 7.74 4.09 -8.85
C LYS A 48 7.06 5.19 -8.04
N ASP A 49 5.81 5.48 -8.35
CA ASP A 49 5.02 6.49 -7.64
C ASP A 49 4.84 6.10 -6.17
N ILE A 50 4.52 4.83 -5.88
CA ILE A 50 4.44 4.30 -4.51
C ILE A 50 5.76 4.50 -3.77
N ARG A 51 6.90 4.14 -4.37
CA ARG A 51 8.21 4.34 -3.74
C ARG A 51 8.51 5.83 -3.47
N GLY A 52 8.10 6.72 -4.37
CA GLY A 52 8.22 8.17 -4.16
C GLY A 52 7.35 8.66 -3.01
N LEU A 53 6.11 8.20 -2.94
CA LEU A 53 5.20 8.54 -1.84
C LEU A 53 5.69 7.99 -0.50
N GLU A 54 6.19 6.76 -0.47
CA GLU A 54 6.75 6.13 0.75
C GLU A 54 7.94 6.92 1.30
N THR A 55 8.83 7.44 0.44
CA THR A 55 9.97 8.26 0.90
C THR A 55 9.51 9.63 1.42
N GLU A 56 8.53 10.26 0.78
CA GLU A 56 7.92 11.49 1.28
C GLU A 56 7.21 11.28 2.63
N PHE A 57 6.48 10.17 2.78
CA PHE A 57 5.83 9.85 4.06
C PHE A 57 6.85 9.55 5.15
N GLN A 58 7.88 8.76 4.85
CA GLN A 58 8.91 8.42 5.82
C GLN A 58 9.66 9.67 6.30
N THR A 59 9.98 10.59 5.39
CA THR A 59 10.63 11.85 5.77
C THR A 59 9.72 12.73 6.63
N ARG A 60 8.44 12.86 6.30
CA ARG A 60 7.47 13.63 7.11
C ARG A 60 7.19 13.00 8.47
N ALA A 61 7.13 11.67 8.55
CA ALA A 61 6.93 10.95 9.81
C ALA A 61 8.17 11.01 10.72
N ASN A 62 9.38 10.98 10.13
CA ASN A 62 10.63 11.05 10.88
C ASN A 62 10.82 12.40 11.60
N LEU A 63 10.23 13.49 11.12
CA LEU A 63 10.34 14.80 11.79
C LEU A 63 9.83 14.80 13.23
N ALA A 64 8.69 14.15 13.49
CA ALA A 64 8.15 14.04 14.85
C ALA A 64 9.06 13.20 15.77
N GLN A 65 9.74 12.20 15.21
CA GLN A 65 10.71 11.39 15.95
C GLN A 65 11.98 12.19 16.27
N ILE A 66 12.48 12.99 15.32
CA ILE A 66 13.63 13.88 15.54
C ILE A 66 13.29 14.95 16.59
N GLU A 67 12.10 15.52 16.57
CA GLU A 67 11.66 16.51 17.58
C GLU A 67 11.63 15.90 18.99
N ARG A 68 11.12 14.68 19.13
CA ARG A 68 11.18 13.94 20.39
C ARG A 68 12.62 13.69 20.84
N TRP A 69 13.50 13.23 19.94
CA TRP A 69 14.91 12.98 20.27
C TRP A 69 15.68 14.26 20.63
N ASN A 70 15.32 15.38 20.00
CA ASN A 70 15.85 16.70 20.30
C ASN A 70 15.57 17.10 21.76
N GLY A 71 14.34 16.86 22.24
CA GLY A 71 13.95 17.11 23.63
C GLY A 71 14.47 16.10 24.65
N ASP A 72 14.44 14.80 24.33
CA ASP A 72 14.70 13.73 25.31
C ASP A 72 16.21 13.46 25.54
N VAL A 73 17.05 13.57 24.50
CA VAL A 73 18.45 13.08 24.55
C VAL A 73 19.46 14.13 24.09
N LEU A 74 19.16 14.81 22.98
CA LEU A 74 20.14 15.67 22.32
C LEU A 74 20.23 17.07 22.95
N ALA A 75 19.22 17.51 23.69
CA ALA A 75 19.13 18.84 24.30
C ALA A 75 19.45 19.98 23.30
N LEU A 76 19.09 19.79 22.02
CA LEU A 76 19.32 20.74 20.93
C LEU A 76 18.22 21.81 20.84
N ALA A 77 17.30 21.83 21.80
CA ALA A 77 16.28 22.86 21.92
C ALA A 77 16.95 24.18 22.30
N ALA A 78 16.36 25.30 21.88
CA ALA A 78 16.84 26.61 22.27
C ALA A 78 16.85 26.70 23.82
N PRO A 79 17.96 27.18 24.43
CA PRO A 79 18.04 27.30 25.89
C PRO A 79 16.89 28.15 26.43
N ALA A 80 16.33 27.74 27.57
CA ALA A 80 15.29 28.51 28.22
C ALA A 80 15.85 29.86 28.74
N PRO A 81 15.02 30.91 28.86
CA PRO A 81 15.46 32.23 29.35
C PRO A 81 16.23 32.19 30.68
N GLY A 82 15.90 31.24 31.57
CA GLY A 82 16.59 31.05 32.85
C GLY A 82 17.92 30.32 32.79
N GLN A 83 18.32 29.79 31.62
CA GLN A 83 19.64 29.20 31.39
C GLN A 83 20.66 30.23 30.88
N TYR A 84 20.22 31.44 30.52
CA TYR A 84 21.11 32.53 30.20
C TYR A 84 21.51 33.27 31.47
N LEU A 85 22.78 33.67 31.54
CA LEU A 85 23.26 34.55 32.61
C LEU A 85 22.76 35.97 32.34
N ALA A 86 22.17 36.60 33.34
CA ALA A 86 21.56 37.92 33.22
C ALA A 86 22.57 39.08 33.17
N SER A 87 23.82 38.86 33.57
CA SER A 87 24.84 39.91 33.65
C SER A 87 26.25 39.41 33.34
N GLU A 88 27.09 40.32 32.84
CA GLU A 88 28.52 40.08 32.58
C GLU A 88 29.29 39.71 33.86
N THR A 89 28.86 40.23 35.01
CA THR A 89 29.43 39.89 36.32
C THR A 89 29.14 38.44 36.72
N ALA A 90 27.96 37.90 36.38
CA ALA A 90 27.62 36.50 36.59
C ALA A 90 28.44 35.58 35.66
N LEU A 91 28.73 36.05 34.44
CA LEU A 91 29.64 35.35 33.52
C LEU A 91 31.08 35.32 34.04
N ALA A 92 31.58 36.43 34.59
CA ALA A 92 32.93 36.50 35.19
C ALA A 92 33.10 35.56 36.40
N SER A 93 32.03 35.28 37.15
CA SER A 93 32.07 34.31 38.26
C SER A 93 32.25 32.85 37.78
N LEU A 94 32.00 32.59 36.50
CA LEU A 94 32.18 31.28 35.86
C LEU A 94 33.62 31.03 35.37
N ASP A 95 34.47 32.06 35.36
CA ASP A 95 35.90 31.98 34.99
C ASP A 95 36.78 31.30 36.07
N GLN A 96 36.18 31.00 37.24
CA GLN A 96 36.77 30.09 38.21
C GLN A 96 36.86 28.69 37.58
N PRO A 97 37.96 27.92 37.71
CA PRO A 97 38.10 26.61 37.06
C PRO A 97 37.04 25.63 37.57
N ALA A 98 35.88 25.64 36.92
CA ALA A 98 34.85 24.67 37.12
C ALA A 98 35.34 23.35 36.55
N GLN A 99 35.21 22.29 37.32
CA GLN A 99 35.44 20.93 36.85
C GLN A 99 34.53 20.72 35.63
N ILE A 100 35.12 20.76 34.43
CA ILE A 100 34.41 20.67 33.16
C ILE A 100 33.75 19.30 33.12
N GLN A 101 32.48 19.23 33.51
CA GLN A 101 31.63 18.07 33.31
C GLN A 101 31.21 18.13 31.83
N ASN A 102 32.12 17.73 30.94
CA ASN A 102 31.78 17.55 29.53
C ASN A 102 30.60 16.58 29.46
N ALA A 103 29.48 17.05 28.91
CA ALA A 103 28.37 16.16 28.55
C ALA A 103 28.92 15.14 27.55
N SER A 104 29.16 13.92 28.05
CA SER A 104 29.59 12.78 27.26
C SER A 104 28.61 12.60 26.10
N LEU A 105 29.11 12.69 24.87
CA LEU A 105 28.37 12.29 23.68
C LEU A 105 28.00 10.81 23.81
N ILE A 106 26.75 10.51 24.15
CA ILE A 106 26.18 9.18 23.89
C ILE A 106 25.97 9.11 22.37
N VAL A 107 26.96 8.56 21.66
CA VAL A 107 26.78 8.08 20.30
C VAL A 107 25.95 6.79 20.40
N PRO A 108 24.74 6.71 19.81
CA PRO A 108 23.99 5.46 19.77
C PRO A 108 24.63 4.52 18.73
N ALA A 109 25.78 3.93 19.06
CA ALA A 109 26.28 2.75 18.38
C ALA A 109 25.77 1.54 19.16
N GLY A 110 25.00 0.69 18.48
CA GLY A 110 24.38 -0.47 19.10
C GLY A 110 25.40 -1.41 19.77
N ALA A 111 24.97 -1.97 20.91
CA ALA A 111 25.52 -3.13 21.63
C ALA A 111 26.70 -2.88 22.62
N PRO A 112 26.83 -3.73 23.66
CA PRO A 112 26.90 -3.27 25.05
C PRO A 112 28.32 -3.16 25.61
N GLY A 113 28.56 -2.12 26.40
CA GLY A 113 29.78 -1.95 27.20
C GLY A 113 29.41 -1.62 28.65
N ALA A 114 29.43 -2.62 29.52
CA ALA A 114 29.18 -2.48 30.95
C ALA A 114 30.30 -1.69 31.64
N HIS A 115 30.01 -0.53 32.21
CA HIS A 115 30.83 0.11 33.24
C HIS A 115 29.93 0.66 34.35
N SER A 116 30.17 0.19 35.57
CA SER A 116 29.44 0.56 36.80
C SER A 116 29.72 2.00 37.23
N VAL A 117 28.64 2.72 37.56
CA VAL A 117 28.66 3.85 38.50
C VAL A 117 27.53 3.68 39.52
N ALA A 118 27.83 4.05 40.76
CA ALA A 118 27.06 3.77 41.96
C ALA A 118 25.60 4.23 41.91
N ALA A 119 24.74 3.44 42.54
CA ALA A 119 23.29 3.57 42.54
C ALA A 119 22.80 4.90 43.14
N VAL A 120 22.06 5.66 42.34
CA VAL A 120 20.94 6.48 42.83
C VAL A 120 19.68 5.75 42.41
N ALA A 121 18.92 5.28 43.41
CA ALA A 121 17.69 4.54 43.19
C ALA A 121 16.66 5.40 42.45
N THR A 122 16.45 5.09 41.18
CA THR A 122 15.22 5.43 40.46
C THR A 122 14.69 4.13 39.87
N ALA A 123 13.41 3.86 40.11
CA ALA A 123 12.77 2.60 39.81
C ALA A 123 13.04 2.13 38.36
N ALA A 124 13.51 0.89 38.24
CA ALA A 124 13.82 0.25 36.97
C ALA A 124 12.56 0.16 36.09
N ALA A 125 12.59 0.82 34.94
CA ALA A 125 11.70 0.48 33.83
C ALA A 125 12.40 -0.60 32.98
N ALA A 126 11.81 -1.79 32.95
CA ALA A 126 12.28 -2.95 32.22
C ALA A 126 12.39 -2.69 30.70
N PRO A 127 13.28 -3.40 29.97
CA PRO A 127 13.30 -3.38 28.52
C PRO A 127 11.97 -3.92 27.98
N VAL A 128 11.30 -3.15 27.13
CA VAL A 128 10.20 -3.67 26.31
C VAL A 128 10.78 -4.59 25.24
N GLN A 129 10.90 -5.85 25.62
CA GLN A 129 10.97 -6.98 24.71
C GLN A 129 9.72 -6.95 23.83
N ALA A 130 9.91 -7.17 22.52
CA ALA A 130 8.83 -7.32 21.57
C ALA A 130 7.77 -8.26 22.13
N ALA A 131 6.59 -7.72 22.46
CA ALA A 131 5.50 -8.50 22.96
C ALA A 131 4.85 -9.29 21.80
N PRO A 132 4.64 -10.60 21.98
CA PRO A 132 3.84 -11.43 21.09
C PRO A 132 2.39 -10.94 21.00
N ALA A 133 1.70 -11.40 19.96
CA ALA A 133 0.30 -11.13 19.63
C ALA A 133 -0.65 -11.01 20.84
N PRO A 134 -1.56 -10.02 20.84
CA PRO A 134 -2.47 -9.82 21.96
C PRO A 134 -3.67 -10.79 21.91
N GLN A 135 -3.84 -11.57 22.97
CA GLN A 135 -5.15 -12.01 23.45
C GLN A 135 -5.57 -11.17 24.68
N PRO A 136 -6.88 -11.03 24.94
CA PRO A 136 -7.46 -9.79 25.44
C PRO A 136 -7.67 -9.79 26.96
N GLY A 137 -7.55 -8.62 27.59
CA GLY A 137 -7.96 -8.46 28.98
C GLY A 137 -7.68 -7.09 29.60
N SER A 138 -8.65 -6.19 29.43
CA SER A 138 -9.10 -5.17 30.41
C SER A 138 -8.15 -4.06 30.88
N ALA A 139 -8.33 -2.85 30.31
CA ALA A 139 -8.43 -1.57 31.04
C ALA A 139 -8.94 -0.46 30.10
N SER A 140 -9.59 0.54 30.67
CA SER A 140 -10.74 1.28 30.10
C SER A 140 -10.39 2.55 29.29
N ALA A 141 -10.89 2.57 28.06
CA ALA A 141 -11.38 3.67 27.19
C ALA A 141 -10.92 5.14 27.40
N PRO A 142 -10.34 5.76 26.35
CA PRO A 142 -10.97 6.90 25.68
C PRO A 142 -12.08 6.40 24.73
N SER A 143 -13.13 7.19 24.50
CA SER A 143 -14.17 6.92 23.49
C SER A 143 -13.60 6.98 22.07
N GLY A 144 -12.83 5.96 21.72
CA GLY A 144 -12.56 5.52 20.35
C GLY A 144 -13.15 4.12 20.23
N LYS A 145 -13.80 3.83 19.10
CA LYS A 145 -14.29 2.46 18.85
C LYS A 145 -13.13 1.49 19.06
N SER A 146 -13.35 0.46 19.88
CA SER A 146 -12.35 -0.59 20.13
C SER A 146 -11.80 -1.11 18.79
N VAL A 147 -10.52 -1.48 18.73
CA VAL A 147 -9.88 -2.03 17.52
C VAL A 147 -10.70 -3.19 16.94
N ALA A 148 -11.27 -4.04 17.80
CA ALA A 148 -12.17 -5.13 17.39
C ALA A 148 -13.48 -4.64 16.75
N GLN A 149 -13.97 -3.46 17.13
CA GLN A 149 -15.14 -2.82 16.54
C GLN A 149 -14.80 -2.15 15.20
N GLN A 150 -13.59 -1.59 15.07
CA GLN A 150 -13.10 -1.02 13.81
C GLN A 150 -12.88 -2.12 12.75
N ASP A 151 -12.29 -3.25 13.13
CA ASP A 151 -12.12 -4.40 12.22
C ASP A 151 -13.45 -4.98 11.76
N ARG A 152 -14.44 -5.03 12.65
CA ARG A 152 -15.79 -5.51 12.31
C ARG A 152 -16.53 -4.54 11.37
N GLU A 153 -16.39 -3.24 11.60
CA GLU A 153 -16.93 -2.22 10.69
C GLU A 153 -16.25 -2.25 9.32
N LEU A 154 -14.92 -2.42 9.27
CA LEU A 154 -14.17 -2.57 8.03
C LEU A 154 -14.65 -3.81 7.24
N HIS A 155 -14.82 -4.94 7.92
CA HIS A 155 -15.30 -6.17 7.31
C HIS A 155 -16.74 -6.04 6.78
N ASP A 156 -17.63 -5.36 7.51
CA ASP A 156 -19.00 -5.10 7.05
C ASP A 156 -19.04 -4.13 5.85
N LEU A 157 -18.14 -3.13 5.81
CA LEU A 157 -17.98 -2.23 4.67
C LEU A 157 -17.47 -2.97 3.43
N MET A 158 -16.47 -3.85 3.60
CA MET A 158 -15.97 -4.70 2.52
C MET A 158 -17.06 -5.60 1.96
N LYS A 159 -17.83 -6.27 2.83
CA LYS A 159 -18.96 -7.12 2.40
C LYS A 159 -20.05 -6.34 1.66
N LYS A 160 -20.30 -5.09 2.06
CA LYS A 160 -21.26 -4.20 1.38
C LYS A 160 -20.73 -3.73 0.01
N ALA A 161 -19.42 -3.49 -0.09
CA ALA A 161 -18.76 -3.14 -1.34
C ALA A 161 -18.80 -4.30 -2.34
N ASP A 162 -18.48 -5.52 -1.90
CA ASP A 162 -18.58 -6.74 -2.72
C ASP A 162 -20.02 -6.97 -3.21
N ARG A 163 -21.01 -6.83 -2.32
CA ARG A 163 -22.42 -6.97 -2.70
C ARG A 163 -22.85 -5.92 -3.73
N ARG A 164 -22.30 -4.71 -3.65
CA ARG A 164 -22.56 -3.64 -4.63
C ARG A 164 -21.87 -3.93 -5.96
N ALA A 165 -20.65 -4.47 -5.94
CA ALA A 165 -19.92 -4.89 -7.15
C ALA A 165 -20.68 -6.01 -7.86
N VAL A 166 -21.14 -7.03 -7.13
CA VAL A 166 -21.95 -8.13 -7.68
C VAL A 166 -23.26 -7.60 -8.26
N ALA A 167 -23.94 -6.66 -7.60
CA ALA A 167 -25.18 -6.05 -8.12
C ALA A 167 -24.96 -5.22 -9.41
N MET A 168 -23.77 -4.63 -9.59
CA MET A 168 -23.44 -3.90 -10.82
C MET A 168 -23.17 -4.86 -12.00
N VAL A 169 -22.55 -6.01 -11.73
CA VAL A 169 -22.35 -7.07 -12.73
C VAL A 169 -23.68 -7.68 -13.16
N ASP A 170 -24.55 -8.01 -12.21
CA ASP A 170 -25.88 -8.57 -12.49
C ASP A 170 -26.74 -7.63 -13.36
N LYS A 171 -26.70 -6.33 -13.08
CA LYS A 171 -27.34 -5.32 -13.95
C LYS A 171 -26.74 -5.24 -15.35
N GLY A 172 -25.43 -5.45 -15.50
CA GLY A 172 -24.78 -5.51 -16.81
C GLY A 172 -25.21 -6.73 -17.62
N VAL A 173 -25.32 -7.90 -16.97
CA VAL A 173 -25.75 -9.16 -17.61
C VAL A 173 -27.25 -9.13 -17.93
N LEU A 174 -28.07 -8.59 -17.02
CA LEU A 174 -29.53 -8.46 -17.17
C LEU A 174 -29.96 -7.14 -17.85
N SER A 175 -29.03 -6.42 -18.48
CA SER A 175 -29.37 -5.18 -19.18
C SER A 175 -30.42 -5.46 -20.25
N THR A 176 -31.41 -4.56 -20.33
CA THR A 176 -32.55 -4.67 -21.26
C THR A 176 -32.09 -4.81 -22.71
N SER A 177 -30.93 -4.27 -23.07
CA SER A 177 -30.30 -4.46 -24.39
C SER A 177 -29.90 -5.91 -24.67
N THR A 178 -29.25 -6.60 -23.72
CA THR A 178 -28.80 -8.00 -23.90
C THR A 178 -30.00 -8.95 -24.03
N ILE A 179 -31.05 -8.71 -23.25
CA ILE A 179 -32.30 -9.48 -23.32
C ILE A 179 -33.02 -9.24 -24.66
N ASP A 180 -32.98 -8.02 -25.18
CA ASP A 180 -33.60 -7.68 -26.46
C ASP A 180 -32.81 -8.25 -27.65
N ASP A 181 -31.48 -8.31 -27.56
CA ASP A 181 -30.62 -8.97 -28.56
C ASP A 181 -30.83 -10.49 -28.58
N LEU A 182 -30.97 -11.13 -27.42
CA LEU A 182 -31.35 -12.55 -27.32
C LEU A 182 -32.71 -12.84 -27.95
N LYS A 183 -33.70 -11.97 -27.74
CA LYS A 183 -35.02 -12.10 -28.37
C LYS A 183 -34.93 -11.91 -29.89
N LYS A 184 -34.16 -10.94 -30.38
CA LYS A 184 -33.95 -10.73 -31.82
C LYS A 184 -33.23 -11.90 -32.48
N LEU A 185 -32.24 -12.48 -31.82
CA LEU A 185 -31.54 -13.67 -32.29
C LEU A 185 -32.50 -14.88 -32.36
N ALA A 186 -33.27 -15.11 -31.30
CA ALA A 186 -34.27 -16.18 -31.27
C ALA A 186 -35.36 -16.02 -32.35
N GLN A 187 -35.79 -14.79 -32.64
CA GLN A 187 -36.72 -14.54 -33.73
C GLN A 187 -36.09 -14.79 -35.11
N ARG A 188 -34.82 -14.43 -35.30
CA ARG A 188 -34.08 -14.73 -36.55
C ARG A 188 -33.94 -16.22 -36.78
N GLU A 189 -33.60 -16.99 -35.74
CA GLU A 189 -33.52 -18.45 -35.87
C GLU A 189 -34.89 -19.09 -36.14
N LYS A 190 -35.95 -18.62 -35.47
CA LYS A 190 -37.31 -19.13 -35.70
C LYS A 190 -37.82 -18.84 -37.12
N LEU A 191 -37.39 -17.74 -37.74
CA LEU A 191 -37.69 -17.42 -39.13
C LEU A 191 -36.83 -18.22 -40.11
N ALA A 192 -35.58 -18.55 -39.75
CA ALA A 192 -34.70 -19.38 -40.57
C ALA A 192 -35.09 -20.87 -40.59
N LEU A 193 -35.83 -21.32 -39.56
CA LEU A 193 -36.34 -22.70 -39.43
C LEU A 193 -37.74 -22.90 -40.05
N ARG A 194 -38.29 -21.90 -40.74
CA ARG A 194 -39.62 -21.94 -41.38
C ARG A 194 -39.49 -21.81 -42.89
#